data_AF-A0A4R4R4Z8-F1
#
_entry.id   AF-A0A4R4R4Z8-F1
#
_cell.length_a   1.000
_cell.length_b   1.000
_cell.length_c   1.000
_cell.angle_alpha   90.00
_cell.angle_beta   90.00
_cell.angle_gamma   90.00
#
_symmetry.space_group_name_H-M   'P 1'
#
loop_
_entity.id
_entity.type
_entity.pdbx_description
1 polymer ?
#
loop_
_entity_poly.entity_id
_entity_poly.type
_entity_poly.pdbx_seq_one_letter_code
_entity_poly.pdbx_strand_id
1 'polypeptide(L)'
;MAALAALLAAMLVGAGLTASPAQAALPSGTGWSGSWNYRGVDTIDVAGTLPGVELIGTASDTFGTRALFGTIMDTANDNRCARVHIYSTSHQAYVVDKQACGAGSGTPFMATDLTGGLLVIIQRVTPGTTTADKGHYLTIPGSADDADLRSAGTGASWSYYAPDAFRYSVVRSGVKLTGYGSHASADRRTSLNTVEKTATSSGCASASASAGVTKVSASTCANGGADHFAHFELGGTLVANACYQPTGGTQRCNLLHLPVPA
;
A
#
# COMPACT_ATOMS: atom_id res chain seq x y z
N MET A 1 19.76 -29.42 79.75
CA MET A 1 20.91 -28.80 79.05
C MET A 1 20.91 -29.29 77.61
N ALA A 2 20.99 -28.35 76.65
CA ALA A 2 21.42 -28.47 75.24
C ALA A 2 20.78 -29.58 74.36
N ALA A 3 19.94 -29.32 73.35
CA ALA A 3 20.12 -28.57 72.07
C ALA A 3 20.44 -29.50 70.86
N LEU A 4 19.99 -29.05 69.68
CA LEU A 4 20.11 -29.58 68.29
C LEU A 4 19.01 -30.58 67.86
N ALA A 5 17.97 -30.24 67.09
CA ALA A 5 17.82 -29.47 65.83
C ALA A 5 18.35 -30.21 64.57
N ALA A 6 17.43 -30.64 63.70
CA ALA A 6 17.62 -30.68 62.25
C ALA A 6 16.26 -30.70 61.54
N LEU A 7 15.80 -29.51 61.14
CA LEU A 7 14.74 -29.31 60.16
C LEU A 7 15.21 -29.84 58.79
N LEU A 8 14.36 -30.60 58.09
CA LEU A 8 14.34 -30.61 56.63
C LEU A 8 12.96 -30.14 56.17
N ALA A 9 12.83 -28.83 56.01
CA ALA A 9 11.74 -28.23 55.25
C ALA A 9 12.12 -28.33 53.77
N ALA A 10 11.38 -29.13 53.01
CA ALA A 10 11.46 -29.15 51.55
C ALA A 10 11.00 -27.79 51.02
N MET A 11 11.95 -26.94 50.64
CA MET A 11 11.67 -25.71 49.91
C MET A 11 11.20 -26.09 48.49
N LEU A 12 9.89 -26.01 48.25
CA LEU A 12 9.37 -25.79 46.90
C LEU A 12 9.81 -24.39 46.46
N VAL A 13 10.89 -24.31 45.69
CA VAL A 13 11.17 -23.12 44.89
C VAL A 13 10.23 -23.18 43.69
N GLY A 14 9.01 -22.69 43.89
CA GLY A 14 8.12 -22.34 42.79
C GLY A 14 8.75 -21.19 42.02
N ALA A 15 9.51 -21.51 40.97
CA ALA A 15 9.96 -20.54 39.99
C ALA A 15 8.73 -19.97 39.28
N GLY A 16 8.16 -18.91 39.88
CA GLY A 16 7.20 -18.05 39.21
C GLY A 16 7.92 -17.37 38.06
N LEU A 17 7.91 -17.99 36.88
CA LEU A 17 8.18 -17.30 35.63
C LEU A 17 7.09 -16.24 35.49
N THR A 18 7.38 -15.03 35.93
CA THR A 18 6.61 -13.86 35.53
C THR A 18 6.73 -13.78 34.02
N ALA A 19 5.73 -14.29 33.30
CA ALA A 19 5.59 -14.05 31.88
C ALA A 19 5.58 -12.52 31.72
N SER A 20 6.70 -11.97 31.25
CA SER A 20 6.71 -10.59 30.80
C SER A 20 5.61 -10.49 29.75
N PRO A 21 4.76 -9.45 29.78
CA PRO A 21 3.76 -9.30 28.74
C PRO A 21 4.52 -9.32 27.42
N ALA A 22 4.23 -10.30 26.57
CA ALA A 22 4.77 -10.33 25.23
C ALA A 22 4.29 -9.04 24.58
N GLN A 23 5.15 -8.03 24.53
CA GLN A 23 4.93 -6.86 23.70
C GLN A 23 4.85 -7.42 22.29
N ALA A 24 3.63 -7.49 21.76
CA ALA A 24 3.40 -7.84 20.38
C ALA A 24 4.33 -6.94 19.56
N ALA A 25 5.28 -7.56 18.86
CA ALA A 25 6.23 -6.82 18.04
C ALA A 25 5.41 -5.93 17.10
N LEU A 26 5.74 -4.63 17.05
CA LEU A 26 5.10 -3.73 16.10
C LEU A 26 5.30 -4.31 14.69
N PRO A 27 4.25 -4.44 13.88
CA PRO A 27 4.42 -4.86 12.50
C PRO A 27 5.35 -3.86 11.79
N SER A 28 6.50 -4.34 11.30
CA SER A 28 7.48 -3.50 10.63
C SER A 28 7.13 -3.38 9.15
N GLY A 29 6.93 -2.14 8.70
CA GLY A 29 6.78 -1.81 7.30
C GLY A 29 8.10 -1.71 6.54
N THR A 30 9.27 -1.93 7.16
CA THR A 30 10.55 -1.85 6.45
C THR A 30 10.54 -2.72 5.18
N GLY A 31 10.90 -2.11 4.04
CA GLY A 31 10.91 -2.77 2.74
C GLY A 31 9.55 -2.86 2.05
N TRP A 32 8.47 -2.34 2.66
CA TRP A 32 7.15 -2.27 2.04
C TRP A 32 7.00 -0.99 1.21
N SER A 33 6.66 -1.15 -0.07
CA SER A 33 6.31 -0.04 -0.95
C SER A 33 5.36 -0.48 -2.05
N GLY A 34 4.70 0.49 -2.66
CA GLY A 34 3.79 0.24 -3.76
C GLY A 34 3.58 1.50 -4.56
N SER A 35 3.66 1.39 -5.89
CA SER A 35 3.43 2.52 -6.77
C SER A 35 2.88 2.10 -8.12
N TRP A 36 2.06 2.98 -8.69
CA TRP A 36 1.83 3.04 -10.11
C TRP A 36 1.77 4.49 -10.58
N ASN A 37 2.21 4.78 -11.79
CA ASN A 37 2.09 6.09 -12.39
C ASN A 37 2.07 6.04 -13.91
N TYR A 38 1.29 6.90 -14.54
CA TYR A 38 1.45 7.21 -15.95
C TYR A 38 2.78 7.94 -16.15
N ARG A 39 3.71 7.32 -16.87
CA ARG A 39 4.95 7.96 -17.33
C ARG A 39 4.68 8.86 -18.54
N GLY A 40 3.73 8.45 -19.38
CA GLY A 40 3.25 9.16 -20.55
C GLY A 40 1.74 8.96 -20.72
N VAL A 41 1.20 9.29 -21.90
CA VAL A 41 -0.26 9.22 -22.16
C VAL A 41 -0.82 7.80 -22.32
N ASP A 42 0.06 6.82 -22.44
CA ASP A 42 -0.28 5.44 -22.79
C ASP A 42 0.60 4.44 -22.04
N THR A 43 1.46 4.90 -21.14
CA THR A 43 2.47 4.06 -20.48
C THR A 43 2.38 4.23 -18.98
N ILE A 44 2.20 3.12 -18.27
CA ILE A 44 2.07 3.04 -16.82
C ILE A 44 3.27 2.28 -16.28
N ASP A 45 3.92 2.81 -15.25
CA ASP A 45 4.87 2.08 -14.41
C ASP A 45 4.15 1.47 -13.23
N VAL A 46 4.53 0.24 -12.85
CA VAL A 46 3.99 -0.47 -11.69
C VAL A 46 5.15 -1.06 -10.92
N ALA A 47 5.22 -0.81 -9.62
CA ALA A 47 6.22 -1.40 -8.75
C ALA A 47 5.65 -1.70 -7.37
N GLY A 48 6.20 -2.70 -6.71
CA GLY A 48 5.87 -2.96 -5.32
C GLY A 48 6.90 -3.86 -4.66
N THR A 49 7.10 -3.65 -3.36
CA THR A 49 8.08 -4.39 -2.59
C THR A 49 7.49 -4.78 -1.25
N LEU A 50 7.92 -5.91 -0.73
CA LEU A 50 7.79 -6.32 0.66
C LEU A 50 9.02 -7.17 1.02
N PRO A 51 9.31 -7.46 2.30
CA PRO A 51 10.49 -8.26 2.67
C PRO A 51 10.57 -9.58 1.89
N GLY A 52 11.62 -9.75 1.09
CA GLY A 52 11.85 -10.93 0.25
C GLY A 52 11.15 -10.93 -1.11
N VAL A 53 10.44 -9.87 -1.49
CA VAL A 53 9.68 -9.82 -2.76
C VAL A 53 9.81 -8.46 -3.43
N GLU A 54 10.04 -8.47 -4.74
CA GLU A 54 10.03 -7.30 -5.60
C GLU A 54 9.20 -7.56 -6.86
N LEU A 55 8.33 -6.61 -7.21
CA LEU A 55 7.62 -6.55 -8.47
C LEU A 55 8.03 -5.28 -9.21
N ILE A 56 8.40 -5.43 -10.47
CA ILE A 56 8.60 -4.33 -11.41
C ILE A 56 7.84 -4.66 -12.68
N GLY A 57 7.08 -3.70 -13.19
CA GLY A 57 6.32 -3.86 -14.43
C GLY A 57 5.99 -2.56 -15.10
N THR A 58 5.53 -2.69 -16.34
CA THR A 58 5.03 -1.60 -17.17
C THR A 58 3.76 -2.05 -17.86
N ALA A 59 2.79 -1.17 -18.03
CA ALA A 59 1.63 -1.42 -18.86
C ALA A 59 1.50 -0.38 -19.97
N SER A 60 1.02 -0.82 -21.14
CA SER A 60 0.41 0.08 -22.11
C SER A 60 -1.06 0.34 -21.77
N ASP A 61 -1.59 1.49 -22.17
CA ASP A 61 -3.00 1.87 -22.05
C ASP A 61 -3.47 2.62 -23.31
N THR A 62 -4.17 1.89 -24.16
CA THR A 62 -4.79 2.42 -25.39
C THR A 62 -6.27 2.58 -25.14
N PHE A 63 -6.66 3.76 -24.67
CA PHE A 63 -8.07 4.16 -24.46
C PHE A 63 -8.86 3.21 -23.56
N GLY A 64 -8.26 2.71 -22.47
CA GLY A 64 -8.94 1.79 -21.55
C GLY A 64 -8.63 0.32 -21.76
N THR A 65 -7.96 -0.03 -22.85
CA THR A 65 -7.43 -1.38 -23.08
C THR A 65 -5.95 -1.41 -22.75
N ARG A 66 -5.56 -2.29 -21.84
CA ARG A 66 -4.20 -2.38 -21.30
C ARG A 66 -3.54 -3.70 -21.61
N ALA A 67 -2.22 -3.64 -21.79
CA ALA A 67 -1.35 -4.81 -21.72
C ALA A 67 -0.29 -4.57 -20.65
N LEU A 68 -0.19 -5.45 -19.67
CA LEU A 68 0.71 -5.36 -18.52
C LEU A 68 1.79 -6.43 -18.63
N PHE A 69 3.04 -6.00 -18.44
CA PHE A 69 4.23 -6.82 -18.51
C PHE A 69 5.08 -6.56 -17.27
N GLY A 70 5.75 -7.58 -16.74
CA GLY A 70 6.64 -7.37 -15.61
C GLY A 70 7.31 -8.63 -15.14
N THR A 71 8.00 -8.51 -14.01
CA THR A 71 8.70 -9.60 -13.33
C THR A 71 8.35 -9.54 -11.85
N ILE A 72 8.03 -10.70 -11.28
CA ILE A 72 7.99 -10.92 -9.83
C ILE A 72 9.28 -11.64 -9.43
N MET A 73 9.99 -11.13 -8.43
CA MET A 73 11.30 -11.63 -8.00
C MET A 73 11.27 -11.99 -6.52
N ASP A 74 11.80 -13.16 -6.20
CA ASP A 74 12.15 -13.55 -4.83
C ASP A 74 13.54 -13.02 -4.51
N THR A 75 13.63 -12.12 -3.54
CA THR A 75 14.85 -11.35 -3.25
C THR A 75 15.60 -11.86 -2.02
N ALA A 76 15.03 -12.81 -1.28
CA ALA A 76 15.60 -13.28 -0.02
C ALA A 76 15.80 -14.80 0.00
N ASN A 77 16.76 -15.27 0.81
CA ASN A 77 16.93 -16.69 1.09
C ASN A 77 16.22 -17.04 2.41
N ASP A 78 14.88 -16.98 2.41
CA ASP A 78 14.04 -17.13 3.60
C ASP A 78 13.07 -18.34 3.51
N ASN A 79 13.31 -19.25 2.57
CA ASN A 79 12.43 -20.39 2.23
C ASN A 79 10.99 -19.96 1.91
N ARG A 80 10.82 -18.76 1.34
CA ARG A 80 9.57 -18.29 0.77
C ARG A 80 9.68 -18.20 -0.75
N CYS A 81 8.57 -17.82 -1.35
CA CYS A 81 8.49 -17.49 -2.76
C CYS A 81 7.78 -16.15 -2.92
N ALA A 82 8.17 -15.39 -3.93
CA ALA A 82 7.45 -14.22 -4.39
C ALA A 82 6.30 -14.63 -5.29
N ARG A 83 5.11 -14.05 -5.09
CA ARG A 83 3.93 -14.33 -5.90
C ARG A 83 3.22 -13.05 -6.31
N VAL A 84 2.74 -13.04 -7.55
CA VAL A 84 1.88 -11.98 -8.08
C VAL A 84 0.58 -12.56 -8.58
N HIS A 85 -0.50 -11.89 -8.21
CA HIS A 85 -1.82 -12.08 -8.81
C HIS A 85 -2.30 -10.78 -9.43
N ILE A 86 -2.86 -10.84 -10.63
CA ILE A 86 -3.48 -9.68 -11.27
C ILE A 86 -4.92 -10.01 -11.62
N TYR A 87 -5.81 -9.10 -11.25
CA TYR A 87 -7.20 -9.07 -11.69
C TYR A 87 -7.47 -7.85 -12.55
N SER A 88 -8.39 -8.02 -13.49
CA SER A 88 -9.03 -6.93 -14.22
C SER A 88 -10.51 -6.95 -13.85
N THR A 89 -11.15 -5.80 -13.64
CA THR A 89 -12.59 -5.75 -13.29
C THR A 89 -13.50 -6.34 -14.37
N SER A 90 -13.00 -6.49 -15.59
CA SER A 90 -13.70 -7.15 -16.70
C SER A 90 -13.54 -8.68 -16.74
N HIS A 91 -12.73 -9.26 -15.86
CA HIS A 91 -12.43 -10.69 -15.83
C HIS A 91 -12.90 -11.31 -14.52
N GLN A 92 -13.41 -12.55 -14.58
CA GLN A 92 -13.91 -13.27 -13.40
C GLN A 92 -12.82 -14.11 -12.69
N ALA A 93 -11.58 -14.09 -13.19
CA ALA A 93 -10.46 -14.88 -12.69
C ALA A 93 -9.13 -14.09 -12.75
N TYR A 94 -8.10 -14.64 -12.12
CA TYR A 94 -6.73 -14.13 -12.24
C TYR A 94 -6.29 -14.14 -13.71
N VAL A 95 -5.94 -12.99 -14.25
CA VAL A 95 -5.30 -12.88 -15.58
C VAL A 95 -3.80 -13.17 -15.50
N VAL A 96 -3.22 -13.02 -14.30
CA VAL A 96 -1.86 -13.47 -13.97
C VAL A 96 -1.89 -14.16 -12.60
N ASP A 97 -1.25 -15.32 -12.53
CA ASP A 97 -0.86 -16.01 -11.31
C ASP A 97 0.54 -16.60 -11.54
N LYS A 98 1.56 -15.96 -10.97
CA LYS A 98 2.96 -16.33 -11.16
C LYS A 98 3.71 -16.30 -9.84
N GLN A 99 4.65 -17.23 -9.72
CA GLN A 99 5.48 -17.41 -8.55
C GLN A 99 6.95 -17.53 -8.96
N ALA A 100 7.85 -16.93 -8.17
CA ALA A 100 9.29 -17.07 -8.25
C ALA A 100 9.79 -17.61 -6.91
N CYS A 101 10.65 -18.64 -6.93
CA CYS A 101 11.15 -19.30 -5.72
C CYS A 101 12.66 -19.45 -5.83
N GLY A 102 13.36 -18.98 -4.81
CA GLY A 102 14.82 -18.97 -4.73
C GLY A 102 15.34 -17.55 -4.81
N ALA A 103 16.26 -17.21 -3.91
CA ALA A 103 16.84 -15.88 -3.82
C ALA A 103 17.47 -15.43 -5.15
N GLY A 104 17.06 -14.26 -5.63
CA GLY A 104 17.49 -13.67 -6.90
C GLY A 104 16.78 -14.24 -8.13
N SER A 105 15.80 -15.13 -7.97
CA SER A 105 15.03 -15.69 -9.09
C SER A 105 13.86 -14.78 -9.46
N GLY A 106 13.68 -14.53 -10.76
CA GLY A 106 12.57 -13.75 -11.31
C GLY A 106 11.71 -14.58 -12.24
N THR A 107 10.39 -14.42 -12.14
CA THR A 107 9.42 -15.00 -13.08
C THR A 107 8.74 -13.88 -13.85
N PRO A 108 8.89 -13.81 -15.19
CA PRO A 108 8.19 -12.81 -15.98
C PRO A 108 6.70 -13.15 -16.10
N PHE A 109 5.89 -12.12 -16.30
CA PHE A 109 4.46 -12.23 -16.58
C PHE A 109 4.03 -11.25 -17.66
N MET A 110 2.94 -11.60 -18.34
CA MET A 110 2.29 -10.78 -19.35
C MET A 110 0.79 -11.06 -19.32
N ALA A 111 -0.01 -10.01 -19.44
CA ALA A 111 -1.44 -10.10 -19.69
C ALA A 111 -1.86 -8.98 -20.64
N THR A 112 -2.63 -9.31 -21.67
CA THR A 112 -3.11 -8.37 -22.70
C THR A 112 -4.62 -8.21 -22.61
N ASP A 113 -5.16 -7.25 -23.35
CA ASP A 113 -6.61 -7.06 -23.54
C ASP A 113 -7.36 -6.85 -22.22
N LEU A 114 -6.68 -6.25 -21.24
CA LEU A 114 -7.23 -5.93 -19.94
C LEU A 114 -8.06 -4.67 -20.03
N THR A 115 -9.29 -4.71 -19.50
CA THR A 115 -10.21 -3.57 -19.53
C THR A 115 -10.75 -3.27 -18.13
N GLY A 116 -11.01 -1.98 -17.88
CA GLY A 116 -11.44 -1.50 -16.57
C GLY A 116 -10.29 -1.34 -15.57
N GLY A 117 -10.58 -1.47 -14.27
CA GLY A 117 -9.60 -1.33 -13.21
C GLY A 117 -8.74 -2.57 -13.04
N LEU A 118 -7.50 -2.40 -12.58
CA LEU A 118 -6.59 -3.48 -12.24
C LEU A 118 -6.40 -3.56 -10.72
N LEU A 119 -6.36 -4.78 -10.20
CA LEU A 119 -5.93 -5.09 -8.84
C LEU A 119 -4.68 -5.96 -8.94
N VAL A 120 -3.54 -5.43 -8.52
CA VAL A 120 -2.24 -6.13 -8.50
C VAL A 120 -1.95 -6.52 -7.06
N ILE A 121 -1.93 -7.81 -6.77
CA ILE A 121 -1.67 -8.35 -5.43
C ILE A 121 -0.26 -8.94 -5.43
N ILE A 122 0.55 -8.52 -4.47
CA ILE A 122 1.95 -8.93 -4.30
C ILE A 122 2.05 -9.65 -2.97
N GLN A 123 2.61 -10.85 -2.96
CA GLN A 123 2.64 -11.71 -1.80
C GLN A 123 3.98 -12.41 -1.64
N ARG A 124 4.30 -12.70 -0.38
CA ARG A 124 5.27 -13.72 0.00
C ARG A 124 4.52 -14.95 0.47
N VAL A 125 4.83 -16.11 -0.10
CA VAL A 125 4.10 -17.37 0.15
C VAL A 125 5.02 -18.49 0.58
N THR A 126 4.46 -19.49 1.26
CA THR A 126 5.15 -20.77 1.49
C THR A 126 5.33 -21.51 0.15
N PRO A 127 6.51 -22.09 -0.14
CA PRO A 127 6.71 -22.90 -1.33
C PRO A 127 5.69 -24.05 -1.42
N GLY A 128 5.11 -24.23 -2.61
CA GLY A 128 4.11 -25.29 -2.87
C GLY A 128 2.72 -25.04 -2.28
N THR A 129 2.43 -23.87 -1.68
CA THR A 129 1.10 -23.55 -1.14
C THR A 129 0.56 -22.21 -1.66
N THR A 130 -0.68 -21.88 -1.29
CA THR A 130 -1.30 -20.56 -1.50
C THR A 130 -1.27 -19.69 -0.24
N THR A 131 -0.62 -20.15 0.82
CA THR A 131 -0.58 -19.45 2.11
C THR A 131 0.41 -18.30 2.03
N ALA A 132 -0.10 -17.08 2.07
CA ALA A 132 0.71 -15.87 2.17
C ALA A 132 0.95 -15.50 3.63
N ASP A 133 2.20 -15.17 3.98
CA ASP A 133 2.56 -14.63 5.30
C ASP A 133 2.74 -13.11 5.26
N LYS A 134 3.01 -12.54 4.08
CA LYS A 134 3.02 -11.10 3.82
C LYS A 134 2.34 -10.82 2.49
N GLY A 135 1.67 -9.67 2.39
CA GLY A 135 1.14 -9.22 1.12
C GLY A 135 0.51 -7.85 1.17
N HIS A 136 0.47 -7.20 0.02
CA HIS A 136 -0.30 -5.99 -0.21
C HIS A 136 -0.87 -5.97 -1.63
N TYR A 137 -1.61 -4.92 -1.95
CA TYR A 137 -2.17 -4.75 -3.28
C TYR A 137 -2.07 -3.30 -3.75
N LEU A 138 -2.18 -3.12 -5.06
CA LEU A 138 -2.30 -1.85 -5.76
C LEU A 138 -3.60 -1.86 -6.56
N THR A 139 -4.31 -0.74 -6.57
CA THR A 139 -5.48 -0.53 -7.43
C THR A 139 -5.14 0.52 -8.49
N ILE A 140 -5.29 0.16 -9.76
CA ILE A 140 -5.10 1.05 -10.90
C ILE A 140 -6.48 1.26 -11.53
N PRO A 141 -7.09 2.46 -11.43
CA PRO A 141 -8.43 2.69 -11.97
C PRO A 141 -8.46 2.53 -13.49
N GLY A 142 -9.63 2.19 -14.05
CA GLY A 142 -9.82 2.13 -15.50
C GLY A 142 -9.77 3.53 -16.12
N SER A 143 -9.29 3.63 -17.36
CA SER A 143 -9.12 4.91 -18.09
C SER A 143 -10.15 5.13 -19.20
N ALA A 144 -10.99 4.14 -19.54
CA ALA A 144 -11.92 4.19 -20.67
C ALA A 144 -12.85 5.42 -20.63
N ASP A 145 -13.42 5.70 -19.46
CA ASP A 145 -14.37 6.81 -19.23
C ASP A 145 -13.71 8.02 -18.55
N ASP A 146 -12.37 8.04 -18.49
CA ASP A 146 -11.58 9.01 -17.74
C ASP A 146 -10.24 9.28 -18.42
N ALA A 147 -10.28 10.00 -19.55
CA ALA A 147 -9.09 10.30 -20.33
C ALA A 147 -8.03 11.08 -19.54
N ASP A 148 -8.45 11.93 -18.58
CA ASP A 148 -7.56 12.70 -17.72
C ASP A 148 -6.71 11.82 -16.80
N LEU A 149 -7.14 10.58 -16.54
CA LEU A 149 -6.33 9.60 -15.81
C LEU A 149 -5.01 9.32 -16.55
N ARG A 150 -5.03 9.34 -17.88
CA ARG A 150 -3.86 9.09 -18.74
C ARG A 150 -2.95 10.30 -18.89
N SER A 151 -2.95 11.22 -17.94
CA SER A 151 -2.01 12.33 -17.93
C SER A 151 -0.68 11.90 -17.30
N ALA A 152 0.44 12.32 -17.90
CA ALA A 152 1.76 12.05 -17.35
C ALA A 152 1.85 12.55 -15.89
N GLY A 153 2.39 11.71 -15.01
CA GLY A 153 2.50 11.97 -13.58
C GLY A 153 1.26 11.57 -12.75
N THR A 154 0.11 11.26 -13.37
CA THR A 154 -1.04 10.71 -12.64
C THR A 154 -0.71 9.33 -12.09
N GLY A 155 -0.96 9.11 -10.81
CA GLY A 155 -0.50 7.90 -10.13
C GLY A 155 -0.78 7.90 -8.64
N ALA A 156 -0.41 6.80 -8.01
CA ALA A 156 -0.41 6.69 -6.56
C ALA A 156 0.81 5.91 -6.09
N SER A 157 1.40 6.32 -4.98
CA SER A 157 2.59 5.69 -4.41
C SER A 157 2.59 5.76 -2.89
N TRP A 158 3.15 4.75 -2.24
CA TRP A 158 3.47 4.76 -0.82
C TRP A 158 4.74 3.96 -0.55
N SER A 159 5.38 4.28 0.56
CA SER A 159 6.54 3.55 1.05
C SER A 159 6.68 3.73 2.55
N TYR A 160 7.07 2.68 3.24
CA TYR A 160 7.62 2.79 4.59
C TYR A 160 9.11 3.14 4.48
N TYR A 161 9.49 4.28 5.06
CA TYR A 161 10.88 4.75 5.10
C TYR A 161 11.55 4.48 6.45
N ALA A 162 10.77 4.08 7.44
CA ALA A 162 11.21 3.50 8.71
C ALA A 162 10.25 2.34 9.07
N PRO A 163 10.55 1.51 10.08
CA PRO A 163 9.68 0.39 10.47
C PRO A 163 8.24 0.79 10.73
N ASP A 164 8.02 1.95 11.33
CA ASP A 164 6.72 2.48 11.73
C ASP A 164 6.31 3.71 10.94
N ALA A 165 7.18 4.29 10.10
CA ALA A 165 6.93 5.56 9.43
C ALA A 165 6.76 5.40 7.92
N PHE A 166 5.70 6.01 7.39
CA PHE A 166 5.32 5.91 5.99
C PHE A 166 5.09 7.28 5.35
N ARG A 167 5.19 7.30 4.03
CA ARG A 167 4.80 8.42 3.17
C ARG A 167 3.97 7.91 2.01
N TYR A 168 3.12 8.78 1.47
CA TYR A 168 2.35 8.49 0.27
C TYR A 168 2.08 9.74 -0.56
N SER A 169 1.72 9.50 -1.81
CA SER A 169 1.32 10.51 -2.78
C SER A 169 0.19 9.97 -3.63
N VAL A 170 -0.81 10.80 -3.91
CA VAL A 170 -1.88 10.53 -4.86
C VAL A 170 -1.94 11.72 -5.81
N VAL A 171 -1.70 11.48 -7.08
CA VAL A 171 -1.63 12.50 -8.12
C VAL A 171 -2.71 12.22 -9.16
N ARG A 172 -3.37 13.29 -9.58
CA ARG A 172 -4.28 13.32 -10.72
C ARG A 172 -4.11 14.67 -11.44
N SER A 173 -4.51 14.74 -12.70
CA SER A 173 -4.78 16.03 -13.36
C SER A 173 -5.55 17.00 -12.43
N GLY A 174 -4.90 18.12 -12.11
CA GLY A 174 -5.45 19.22 -11.31
C GLY A 174 -5.32 19.12 -9.79
N VAL A 175 -4.87 17.99 -9.23
CA VAL A 175 -4.70 17.82 -7.78
C VAL A 175 -3.51 16.92 -7.42
N LYS A 176 -2.82 17.28 -6.34
CA LYS A 176 -1.82 16.44 -5.69
C LYS A 176 -2.11 16.35 -4.20
N LEU A 177 -2.19 15.12 -3.68
CA LEU A 177 -2.20 14.84 -2.26
C LEU A 177 -0.86 14.24 -1.88
N THR A 178 -0.20 14.80 -0.88
CA THR A 178 0.97 14.20 -0.23
C THR A 178 0.64 13.96 1.22
N GLY A 179 1.05 12.81 1.76
CA GLY A 179 0.87 12.50 3.17
C GLY A 179 2.04 11.75 3.76
N TYR A 180 2.22 11.89 5.07
CA TYR A 180 3.16 11.13 5.87
C TYR A 180 2.54 10.80 7.22
N GLY A 181 3.06 9.78 7.87
CA GLY A 181 2.50 9.31 9.12
C GLY A 181 3.37 8.25 9.78
N SER A 182 2.92 7.84 10.96
CA SER A 182 3.49 6.75 11.73
C SER A 182 2.42 5.73 12.09
N HIS A 183 2.86 4.52 12.40
CA HIS A 183 2.07 3.37 12.82
C HIS A 183 2.52 2.96 14.22
N ALA A 184 1.68 3.24 15.21
CA ALA A 184 1.88 2.84 16.59
C ALA A 184 1.22 1.49 16.89
N SER A 185 1.47 0.97 18.11
CA SER A 185 0.83 -0.25 18.62
C SER A 185 -0.69 -0.20 18.51
N ALA A 186 -1.32 -1.38 18.36
CA ALA A 186 -2.76 -1.54 18.19
C ALA A 186 -3.32 -0.89 16.91
N ASP A 187 -2.54 -0.92 15.81
CA ASP A 187 -2.93 -0.42 14.49
C ASP A 187 -3.38 1.03 14.44
N ARG A 188 -2.88 1.84 15.37
CA ARG A 188 -3.12 3.27 15.42
C ARG A 188 -2.18 3.98 14.47
N ARG A 189 -2.72 4.71 13.51
CA ARG A 189 -1.94 5.49 12.54
C ARG A 189 -2.16 6.98 12.73
N THR A 190 -1.08 7.73 12.54
CA THR A 190 -1.15 9.17 12.32
C THR A 190 -1.09 9.44 10.83
N SER A 191 -1.73 10.51 10.38
CA SER A 191 -1.60 11.02 9.01
C SER A 191 -1.56 12.54 9.05
N LEU A 192 -0.57 13.11 8.40
CA LEU A 192 -0.44 14.52 8.13
C LEU A 192 -0.47 14.68 6.62
N ASN A 193 -1.38 15.50 6.13
CA ASN A 193 -1.72 15.57 4.73
C ASN A 193 -1.62 17.00 4.22
N THR A 194 -1.24 17.12 2.95
CA THR A 194 -1.33 18.37 2.19
C THR A 194 -2.01 18.07 0.87
N VAL A 195 -3.09 18.80 0.58
CA VAL A 195 -3.71 18.83 -0.75
C VAL A 195 -3.31 20.10 -1.46
N GLU A 196 -2.86 19.97 -2.70
CA GLU A 196 -2.44 21.07 -3.56
C GLU A 196 -3.31 21.07 -4.82
N LYS A 197 -3.84 22.24 -5.19
CA LYS A 197 -4.45 22.44 -6.49
C LYS A 197 -3.36 22.73 -7.53
N THR A 198 -3.10 21.75 -8.38
CA THR A 198 -2.09 21.87 -9.45
C THR A 198 -2.68 22.43 -10.75
N ALA A 199 -4.01 22.42 -10.90
CA ALA A 199 -4.67 23.05 -12.04
C ALA A 199 -4.64 24.58 -11.94
N THR A 200 -4.45 25.24 -13.09
CA THR A 200 -4.56 26.71 -13.22
C THR A 200 -5.97 27.16 -13.59
N SER A 201 -6.85 26.24 -14.00
CA SER A 201 -8.25 26.50 -14.34
C SER A 201 -9.13 26.69 -13.11
N SER A 202 -10.27 27.37 -13.31
CA SER A 202 -11.31 27.51 -12.30
C SER A 202 -11.83 26.15 -11.83
N GLY A 203 -11.96 25.97 -10.52
CA GLY A 203 -12.33 24.71 -9.89
C GLY A 203 -11.65 24.53 -8.53
N CYS A 204 -11.94 23.42 -7.87
CA CYS A 204 -11.43 23.11 -6.53
C CYS A 204 -10.75 21.74 -6.50
N ALA A 205 -9.62 21.68 -5.80
CA ALA A 205 -8.98 20.44 -5.41
C ALA A 205 -9.46 20.04 -4.01
N SER A 206 -9.69 18.75 -3.79
CA SER A 206 -10.04 18.21 -2.48
C SER A 206 -9.31 16.91 -2.25
N ALA A 207 -9.08 16.59 -0.98
CA ALA A 207 -8.49 15.32 -0.60
C ALA A 207 -9.08 14.80 0.70
N SER A 208 -8.98 13.49 0.89
CA SER A 208 -9.33 12.85 2.14
C SER A 208 -8.39 11.70 2.47
N ALA A 209 -8.20 11.46 3.76
CA ALA A 209 -7.60 10.25 4.30
C ALA A 209 -8.60 9.60 5.25
N SER A 210 -8.79 8.30 5.13
CA SER A 210 -9.73 7.54 5.96
C SER A 210 -9.17 6.18 6.36
N ALA A 211 -9.60 5.69 7.52
CA ALA A 211 -9.36 4.31 7.94
C ALA A 211 -10.54 3.86 8.81
N GLY A 212 -11.17 2.75 8.45
CA GLY A 212 -12.45 2.33 9.04
C GLY A 212 -13.54 3.40 8.82
N VAL A 213 -14.19 3.83 9.90
CA VAL A 213 -15.25 4.86 9.87
C VAL A 213 -14.73 6.29 9.93
N THR A 214 -13.46 6.47 10.27
CA THR A 214 -12.87 7.79 10.44
C THR A 214 -12.42 8.35 9.10
N LYS A 215 -12.81 9.60 8.81
CA LYS A 215 -12.42 10.33 7.61
C LYS A 215 -12.05 11.77 7.95
N VAL A 216 -10.91 12.22 7.46
CA VAL A 216 -10.48 13.62 7.48
C VAL A 216 -10.28 14.13 6.07
N SER A 217 -10.51 15.41 5.84
CA SER A 217 -10.45 16.01 4.50
C SER A 217 -10.14 17.50 4.55
N ALA A 218 -9.62 18.01 3.43
CA ALA A 218 -9.39 19.42 3.17
C ALA A 218 -9.68 19.74 1.70
N SER A 219 -9.77 21.03 1.37
CA SER A 219 -9.94 21.48 0.00
C SER A 219 -9.37 22.88 -0.23
N THR A 220 -9.03 23.16 -1.48
CA THR A 220 -8.59 24.49 -1.89
C THR A 220 -9.01 24.78 -3.33
N CYS A 221 -9.54 25.99 -3.55
CA CYS A 221 -9.94 26.46 -4.89
C CYS A 221 -8.96 27.49 -5.45
N ALA A 222 -8.01 27.96 -4.64
CA ALA A 222 -6.99 28.91 -5.04
C ALA A 222 -5.99 28.25 -5.99
N ASN A 223 -5.68 28.90 -7.11
CA ASN A 223 -4.68 28.41 -8.06
C ASN A 223 -3.29 28.35 -7.40
N GLY A 224 -2.64 27.17 -7.43
CA GLY A 224 -1.40 26.93 -6.70
C GLY A 224 -1.57 26.95 -5.18
N GLY A 225 -2.81 26.97 -4.68
CA GLY A 225 -3.13 26.91 -3.28
C GLY A 225 -2.96 25.50 -2.72
N ALA A 226 -2.65 25.44 -1.43
CA ALA A 226 -2.59 24.20 -0.66
C ALA A 226 -3.42 24.33 0.62
N ASP A 227 -3.90 23.20 1.13
CA ASP A 227 -4.53 23.09 2.44
C ASP A 227 -4.02 21.84 3.19
N HIS A 228 -4.07 21.88 4.51
CA HIS A 228 -3.48 20.87 5.39
C HIS A 228 -4.52 20.26 6.32
N PHE A 229 -4.42 18.95 6.52
CA PHE A 229 -5.30 18.23 7.43
C PHE A 229 -4.59 17.05 8.06
N ALA A 230 -4.97 16.72 9.29
CA ALA A 230 -4.33 15.64 10.03
C ALA A 230 -5.34 14.83 10.84
N HIS A 231 -4.96 13.59 11.12
CA HIS A 231 -5.63 12.74 12.09
C HIS A 231 -4.60 11.88 12.80
N PHE A 232 -4.72 11.73 14.12
CA PHE A 232 -3.71 11.02 14.94
C PHE A 232 -4.15 9.62 15.38
N GLU A 233 -5.37 9.22 15.04
CA GLU A 233 -5.95 7.91 15.40
C GLU A 233 -6.74 7.30 14.24
N LEU A 234 -6.05 6.79 13.22
CA LEU A 234 -6.63 6.04 12.12
C LEU A 234 -6.38 4.54 12.31
N GLY A 235 -7.44 3.72 12.38
CA GLY A 235 -7.33 2.28 12.56
C GLY A 235 -7.43 1.52 11.23
N GLY A 236 -6.45 0.66 10.93
CA GLY A 236 -6.46 -0.25 9.78
C GLY A 236 -5.87 0.32 8.47
N THR A 237 -6.28 -0.24 7.33
CA THR A 237 -5.82 0.20 6.00
C THR A 237 -6.20 1.66 5.76
N LEU A 238 -5.21 2.50 5.49
CA LEU A 238 -5.43 3.90 5.18
C LEU A 238 -5.80 3.99 3.70
N VAL A 239 -6.92 4.67 3.43
CA VAL A 239 -7.39 5.00 2.09
C VAL A 239 -7.22 6.50 1.90
N ALA A 240 -6.35 6.88 0.97
CA ALA A 240 -6.13 8.27 0.59
C ALA A 240 -6.78 8.53 -0.76
N ASN A 241 -7.45 9.67 -0.91
CA ASN A 241 -8.19 10.04 -2.11
C ASN A 241 -7.92 11.50 -2.46
N ALA A 242 -7.65 11.79 -3.73
CA ALA A 242 -7.38 13.12 -4.25
C ALA A 242 -8.31 13.39 -5.44
N CYS A 243 -9.07 14.48 -5.38
CA CYS A 243 -10.08 14.83 -6.36
C CYS A 243 -9.86 16.25 -6.91
N TYR A 244 -10.19 16.44 -8.18
CA TYR A 244 -10.31 17.76 -8.79
C TYR A 244 -11.70 17.90 -9.41
N GLN A 245 -12.34 19.05 -9.16
CA GLN A 245 -13.60 19.43 -9.76
C GLN A 245 -13.44 20.77 -10.49
N PRO A 246 -13.39 20.78 -11.83
CA PRO A 246 -13.49 22.00 -12.62
C PRO A 246 -14.83 22.70 -12.38
N THR A 247 -14.88 24.03 -12.52
CA THR A 247 -16.14 24.78 -12.45
C THR A 247 -17.08 24.35 -13.57
N GLY A 248 -18.28 23.87 -13.21
CA GLY A 248 -19.26 23.32 -14.17
C GLY A 248 -18.92 21.92 -14.70
N GLY A 249 -17.82 21.31 -14.22
CA GLY A 249 -17.38 19.96 -14.60
C GLY A 249 -17.68 18.90 -13.54
N THR A 250 -17.44 17.64 -13.91
CA THR A 250 -17.57 16.48 -13.02
C THR A 250 -16.32 16.34 -12.16
N GLN A 251 -16.49 16.08 -10.86
CA GLN A 251 -15.38 15.74 -9.98
C GLN A 251 -14.80 14.38 -10.36
N ARG A 252 -13.47 14.31 -10.53
CA ARG A 252 -12.75 13.05 -10.76
C ARG A 252 -11.71 12.84 -9.68
N CYS A 253 -11.57 11.59 -9.24
CA CYS A 253 -10.77 11.25 -8.06
C CYS A 253 -9.82 10.09 -8.33
N ASN A 254 -8.59 10.18 -7.84
CA ASN A 254 -7.67 9.06 -7.76
C ASN A 254 -7.53 8.62 -6.29
N LEU A 255 -7.31 7.33 -6.07
CA LEU A 255 -7.26 6.75 -4.74
C LEU A 255 -6.01 5.87 -4.54
N LEU A 256 -5.71 5.64 -3.27
CA LEU A 256 -4.60 4.81 -2.82
C LEU A 256 -4.99 4.03 -1.59
N HIS A 257 -4.54 2.77 -1.52
CA HIS A 257 -4.61 1.95 -0.32
C HIS A 257 -3.20 1.76 0.24
N LEU A 258 -3.01 2.14 1.50
CA LEU A 258 -1.79 1.91 2.26
C LEU A 258 -2.06 0.79 3.29
N PRO A 259 -1.52 -0.42 3.06
CA PRO A 259 -1.82 -1.61 3.86
C PRO A 259 -1.22 -1.50 5.26
N VAL A 260 -1.77 -2.23 6.23
CA VAL A 260 -1.09 -2.51 7.51
C VAL A 260 -0.07 -3.62 7.25
N PRO A 261 1.24 -3.39 7.51
CA PRO A 261 2.23 -4.45 7.45
C PRO A 261 1.82 -5.58 8.40
N ALA A 262 2.01 -6.82 7.96
CA ALA A 262 1.81 -8.03 8.75
C ALA A 262 3.16 -8.63 9.15
#